data_AF-A0A2K9NHL6-F1
#
_entry.id   AF-A0A2K9NHL6-F1
#
_cell.length_a   1.000
_cell.length_b   1.000
_cell.length_c   1.000
_cell.angle_alpha   90.00
_cell.angle_beta   90.00
_cell.angle_gamma   90.00
#
_symmetry.space_group_name_H-M   'P 1'
#
loop_
_entity.id
_entity.type
_entity.pdbx_description
1 polymer ?
#
loop_
_entity_poly.entity_id
_entity_poly.type
_entity_poly.pdbx_seq_one_letter_code
_entity_poly.pdbx_strand_id
1 'polypeptide(L)' 'MRCLVLDLDGSLTGQTGLRQRIDDESAILVPARGLGARLRILASRRGLTTLRRRIAEAFPLSDGPAPLIFHGSGDCH' A
#
# COMPACT_ATOMS: atom_id res chain seq x y z
N MET A 1 -0.89 8.02 14.53
CA MET A 1 -1.27 6.66 14.11
C MET A 1 -0.63 6.40 12.75
N ARG A 2 0.26 5.40 12.63
CA ARG A 2 0.96 5.12 11.36
C ARG A 2 0.05 4.31 10.44
N CYS A 3 -0.05 4.70 9.17
CA CYS A 3 -0.84 3.97 8.16
C CYS A 3 0.03 3.43 7.02
N LEU A 4 -0.34 2.27 6.49
CA LEU A 4 0.34 1.66 5.35
C LEU A 4 -0.53 1.87 4.11
N VAL A 5 0.07 2.33 3.03
CA VAL A 5 -0.66 2.76 1.84
C VAL A 5 -0.21 1.90 0.67
N LEU A 6 -1.11 1.09 0.15
CA LEU A 6 -0.88 0.22 -0.99
C LEU A 6 -1.32 0.95 -2.27
N ASP A 7 -0.35 1.31 -3.11
CA ASP A 7 -0.63 1.95 -4.39
C ASP A 7 -0.65 0.91 -5.52
N LEU A 8 -1.85 0.48 -5.93
CA LEU A 8 -2.05 -0.62 -6.87
C LEU A 8 -1.93 -0.22 -8.34
N ASP A 9 -1.92 1.08 -8.65
CA ASP A 9 -1.90 1.60 -10.02
C ASP A 9 -1.00 2.84 -10.19
N GLY A 10 -0.36 3.31 -9.12
CA GLY A 10 0.52 4.47 -9.12
C GLY A 10 -0.22 5.81 -9.03
N SER A 11 -1.54 5.81 -8.78
CA SER A 11 -2.36 7.03 -8.74
C SER A 11 -2.14 7.87 -7.47
N LEU A 12 -1.68 7.24 -6.39
CA LEU A 12 -1.67 7.87 -5.07
C LEU A 12 -0.52 8.86 -4.88
N THR A 13 0.60 8.67 -5.57
CA THR A 13 1.79 9.55 -5.49
C THR A 13 1.57 11.00 -5.95
N GLY A 14 0.47 11.27 -6.67
CA GLY A 14 0.09 12.62 -7.11
C GLY A 14 -0.75 13.41 -6.09
N GLN A 15 -1.17 12.79 -4.98
CA GLN A 15 -2.02 13.44 -3.99
C GLN A 15 -1.18 14.18 -2.94
N THR A 16 -1.26 15.52 -2.93
CA THR A 16 -0.45 16.39 -2.05
C THR A 16 -0.57 16.04 -0.57
N GLY A 17 -1.79 15.75 -0.10
CA GLY A 17 -2.02 15.39 1.31
C GLY A 17 -1.43 14.04 1.71
N LEU A 18 -1.38 13.07 0.79
CA LEU A 18 -0.73 11.79 1.06
C LEU A 18 0.79 11.94 1.10
N ARG A 19 1.33 12.79 0.23
CA ARG A 19 2.77 13.06 0.15
C ARG A 19 3.29 13.71 1.44
N GLN A 20 2.58 14.72 1.95
CA GLN A 20 2.87 15.31 3.27
C GLN A 20 2.89 14.26 4.37
N ARG A 21 1.91 13.34 4.39
CA ARG A 21 1.86 12.28 5.40
C ARG A 21 3.01 11.29 5.32
N ILE A 22 3.52 11.01 4.12
CA ILE A 22 4.71 10.18 3.91
C ILE A 22 5.96 10.91 4.39
N ASP A 23 6.09 12.18 4.03
CA ASP A 23 7.22 13.04 4.43
C ASP A 23 7.28 13.20 5.97
N ASP A 24 6.12 13.28 6.63
CA ASP A 24 5.97 13.35 8.09
C ASP A 24 6.09 11.97 8.80
N GLU A 25 6.46 10.90 8.08
CA GLU A 25 6.54 9.51 8.57
C GLU A 25 5.25 8.97 9.24
N SER A 26 4.13 9.63 8.99
CA SER A 26 2.80 9.23 9.46
C SER A 26 2.14 8.21 8.54
N ALA A 27 2.69 8.03 7.33
CA ALA A 27 2.29 7.05 6.34
C ALA A 27 3.51 6.36 5.69
N ILE A 28 3.39 5.07 5.39
CA ILE A 28 4.38 4.30 4.64
C ILE A 28 3.76 3.83 3.33
N LEU A 29 4.34 4.25 2.20
CA LEU A 29 3.90 3.86 0.87
C LEU A 29 4.54 2.55 0.44
N VAL A 30 3.70 1.58 0.06
CA VAL A 30 4.12 0.33 -0.56
C VAL A 30 3.64 0.33 -2.02
N PRO A 31 4.55 0.58 -2.99
CA PRO A 31 4.18 0.54 -4.39
C PRO A 31 3.83 -0.87 -4.82
N ALA A 32 2.67 -1.04 -5.45
CA ALA A 32 2.11 -2.33 -5.88
C ALA A 32 1.48 -2.27 -7.29
N ARG A 33 1.84 -1.27 -8.12
CA ARG A 33 1.40 -1.09 -9.52
C ARG A 33 1.42 -2.37 -10.38
N GLY A 34 2.44 -3.22 -10.22
CA GLY A 34 2.55 -4.49 -10.97
C GLY A 34 1.70 -5.65 -10.43
N LEU A 35 1.03 -5.47 -9.29
CA LEU A 35 0.15 -6.43 -8.66
C LEU A 35 -1.32 -6.10 -8.87
N GLY A 36 -1.67 -4.85 -9.21
CA GLY A 36 -3.04 -4.38 -9.40
C GLY A 36 -3.87 -5.32 -10.27
N ALA A 37 -3.49 -5.55 -11.53
CA ALA A 37 -4.21 -6.47 -12.43
C ALA A 37 -4.29 -7.92 -11.90
N ARG A 38 -3.24 -8.39 -11.21
CA ARG A 38 -3.15 -9.76 -10.65
C ARG A 38 -3.89 -9.93 -9.32
N LEU A 39 -4.33 -8.83 -8.71
CA LEU A 39 -5.15 -8.82 -7.49
C LEU A 39 -6.59 -8.45 -7.81
N ARG A 40 -6.84 -7.71 -8.90
CA ARG A 40 -8.13 -7.15 -9.30
C ARG A 40 -9.10 -8.18 -9.90
N ILE A 41 -8.60 -9.25 -10.52
CA ILE A 41 -9.46 -10.19 -11.26
C ILE A 41 -9.37 -11.63 -10.73
N LEU A 42 -8.21 -12.07 -10.29
CA LEU A 42 -8.01 -13.38 -9.65
C LEU A 42 -6.81 -13.23 -8.74
N ALA A 43 -6.99 -13.12 -7.42
CA ALA A 43 -5.88 -13.02 -6.49
C ALA A 43 -5.02 -14.30 -6.56
N SER A 44 -4.07 -14.31 -7.50
CA SER A 44 -3.16 -15.44 -7.66
C SER A 44 -2.37 -15.60 -6.36
N ARG A 45 -2.22 -16.83 -5.87
CA ARG A 45 -1.49 -17.11 -4.61
C ARG A 45 -0.13 -16.42 -4.59
N ARG A 46 0.57 -16.40 -5.73
CA ARG A 46 1.86 -15.70 -5.92
C ARG A 46 1.76 -14.19 -5.75
N GLY A 47 0.70 -13.55 -6.25
CA GLY A 47 0.44 -12.13 -6.06
C GLY A 47 0.22 -11.78 -4.59
N LEU A 48 -0.58 -12.57 -3.89
CA LEU A 48 -0.82 -12.41 -2.45
C LEU A 48 0.45 -12.62 -1.61
N THR A 49 1.25 -13.65 -1.91
CA THR A 49 2.54 -13.88 -1.23
C THR A 49 3.49 -12.70 -1.44
N THR A 50 3.55 -12.15 -2.67
CA THR A 50 4.41 -11.00 -2.98
C THR A 50 3.96 -9.76 -2.21
N LEU A 51 2.65 -9.52 -2.11
CA LEU A 51 2.09 -8.40 -1.34
C LEU A 51 2.41 -8.54 0.15
N ARG A 52 2.19 -9.73 0.74
CA ARG A 52 2.49 -9.99 2.16
C ARG A 52 3.95 -9.72 2.49
N ARG A 53 4.88 -10.13 1.61
CA ARG A 53 6.31 -9.85 1.78
C ARG A 53 6.60 -8.34 1.80
N ARG A 54 6.07 -7.58 0.84
CA ARG A 54 6.28 -6.12 0.77
C ARG A 54 5.72 -5.39 1.99
N ILE A 55 4.58 -5.83 2.50
CA ILE A 55 4.01 -5.28 3.73
C ILE A 55 4.94 -5.57 4.92
N ALA A 56 5.43 -6.79 5.06
CA ALA A 56 6.31 -7.17 6.17
C ALA A 56 7.67 -6.44 6.13
N GLU A 57 8.21 -6.18 4.93
CA GLU A 57 9.44 -5.39 4.73
C GLU A 57 9.23 -3.91 5.08
N ALA A 58 8.07 -3.35 4.73
CA ALA A 58 7.76 -1.94 4.96
C ALA A 58 7.27 -1.66 6.39
N PHE A 59 6.69 -2.65 7.07
CA PHE A 59 6.19 -2.52 8.43
C PHE A 59 6.45 -3.82 9.21
N PRO A 60 7.60 -3.93 9.89
CA PRO A 60 7.88 -5.02 10.80
C PRO A 60 6.85 -5.01 11.94
N LEU A 61 6.16 -6.13 12.16
CA LEU A 61 5.09 -6.26 13.16
C LEU A 61 5.54 -5.98 14.62
N SER A 62 6.84 -5.81 14.85
CA SER A 62 7.43 -5.39 16.12
C SER A 62 7.17 -3.90 16.46
N ASP A 63 6.73 -3.08 15.51
CA ASP A 63 6.63 -1.61 15.68
C ASP A 63 5.25 -1.07 16.07
N GLY A 64 4.42 -1.89 16.75
CA GLY A 64 3.17 -1.45 17.37
C GLY A 64 1.89 -1.92 16.66
N PRO A 65 0.74 -1.23 16.85
CA PRO A 65 -0.56 -1.73 16.41
C PRO A 65 -0.61 -1.91 14.89
N ALA A 66 -1.44 -2.87 14.44
CA ALA A 66 -1.56 -3.22 13.03
C ALA A 66 -1.84 -1.97 12.17
N PRO A 67 -1.12 -1.79 11.05
CA PRO A 67 -1.25 -0.59 10.25
C PRO A 67 -2.63 -0.54 9.59
N LEU A 68 -3.23 0.65 9.57
CA LEU A 68 -4.41 0.91 8.74
C LEU A 68 -3.98 0.85 7.27
N ILE A 69 -4.53 -0.11 6.52
CA ILE A 69 -4.16 -0.35 5.11
C ILE A 69 -5.17 0.34 4.18
N PHE A 70 -4.71 1.34 3.44
CA PHE A 70 -5.49 1.94 2.34
C PHE A 70 -5.04 1.33 1.01
N HIS A 71 -5.98 1.00 0.13
CA HIS A 71 -5.67 0.60 -1.25
C HIS A 71 -6.28 1.61 -2.24
N GLY A 72 -5.43 2.24 -3.04
CA GLY A 72 -5.86 3.10 -4.13
C GLY A 72 -6.00 2.29 -5.41
N SER A 73 -7.22 2.20 -5.92
CA SER A 73 -7.51 2.07 -7.35
C SER A 73 -8.02 3.45 -7.72
N GLY A 74 -7.36 4.18 -8.60
CA GLY A 74 -7.75 5.52 -9.07
C GLY A 74 -9.18 5.60 -9.63
N ASP A 75 -9.86 4.46 -9.76
CA ASP A 75 -11.30 4.35 -9.99
C ASP A 75 -12.10 4.48 -8.68
N CYS A 76 -12.09 5.67 -8.07
CA CYS A 76 -13.12 6.10 -7.12
C CYS A 76 -13.47 7.55 -7.46
N HIS A 77 -14.48 7.73 -8.33
CA HIS A 77 -15.26 8.96 -8.41
C HIS A 77 -16.22 9.05 -7.22
#